data_AF-A0A0C2C6H5-F1
#
_entry.id   AF-A0A0C2C6H5-F1
#
_cell.length_a   1.000
_cell.length_b   1.000
_cell.length_c   1.000
_cell.angle_alpha   90.00
_cell.angle_beta   90.00
_cell.angle_gamma   90.00
#
_symmetry.space_group_name_H-M   'P 1'
#
loop_
_entity.id
_entity.type
_entity.pdbx_description
1 polymer ?
#
loop_
_entity_poly.entity_id
_entity_poly.type
_entity_poly.pdbx_seq_one_letter_code
_entity_poly.pdbx_strand_id
1 'polypeptide(L)'
;IVTRSFMNSGCNHKAVEKGWRALQNLAKTDDGRSYLNELFHLEEKSRLASQDDHKFLAAFIREVFESMAMVNYPYPTEFLAPLPGWPVKEACKFLKNVPQSDEEAAKQLYEVNYM
;
A
#
# COMPACT_ATOMS: atom_id res chain seq x y z
N ILE A 1 2.94 -5.93 15.71
CA ILE A 1 2.97 -4.49 16.06
C ILE A 1 2.30 -3.67 14.95
N VAL A 2 2.76 -3.76 13.70
CA VAL A 2 2.22 -3.03 12.53
C VAL A 2 0.69 -3.08 12.41
N THR A 3 0.10 -4.28 12.31
CA THR A 3 -1.36 -4.42 12.15
C THR A 3 -2.14 -3.67 13.24
N ARG A 4 -1.70 -3.78 14.49
CA ARG A 4 -2.34 -3.10 15.63
C ARG A 4 -2.24 -1.58 15.50
N SER A 5 -1.09 -1.05 15.08
CA SER A 5 -0.89 0.39 14.86
C SER A 5 -1.88 0.95 13.83
N PHE A 6 -2.07 0.26 12.70
CA PHE A 6 -3.01 0.68 11.66
C PHE A 6 -4.48 0.56 12.11
N MET A 7 -4.87 -0.55 12.76
CA MET A 7 -6.26 -0.68 13.26
C MET A 7 -6.60 0.36 14.32
N ASN A 8 -5.68 0.64 15.25
CA ASN A 8 -5.89 1.64 16.29
C ASN A 8 -5.92 3.08 15.73
N SER A 9 -5.36 3.29 14.54
CA SER A 9 -5.34 4.58 13.84
C SER A 9 -6.54 4.79 12.91
N GLY A 10 -7.47 3.82 12.85
CA GLY A 10 -8.75 3.95 12.15
C GLY A 10 -8.82 3.30 10.76
N CYS A 11 -7.83 2.50 10.39
CA CYS A 11 -7.89 1.70 9.16
C CYS A 11 -8.94 0.59 9.28
N ASN A 12 -9.59 0.27 8.16
CA ASN A 12 -10.49 -0.87 8.08
C ASN A 12 -9.71 -2.13 7.71
N HIS A 13 -9.73 -3.14 8.59
CA HIS A 13 -9.00 -4.39 8.36
C HIS A 13 -9.34 -5.05 7.02
N LYS A 14 -10.61 -5.01 6.62
CA LYS A 14 -11.08 -5.60 5.36
C LYS A 14 -10.56 -4.84 4.13
N ALA A 15 -10.39 -3.52 4.24
CA ALA A 15 -9.81 -2.72 3.16
C ALA A 15 -8.34 -3.07 2.96
N VAL A 16 -7.58 -3.14 4.07
CA VAL A 16 -6.16 -3.55 4.06
C VAL A 16 -6.00 -4.96 3.48
N GLU A 17 -6.80 -5.92 3.97
CA GLU A 17 -6.76 -7.30 3.45
C GLU A 17 -7.08 -7.38 1.96
N LYS A 18 -8.11 -6.64 1.51
CA LYS A 18 -8.49 -6.60 0.11
C LYS A 18 -7.39 -6.00 -0.77
N GLY A 19 -6.68 -4.98 -0.30
CA GLY A 19 -5.50 -4.44 -1.00
C GLY A 19 -4.44 -5.51 -1.28
N TRP A 20 -4.08 -6.31 -0.28
CA TRP A 20 -3.09 -7.39 -0.45
C TRP A 20 -3.56 -8.46 -1.44
N ARG A 21 -4.83 -8.84 -1.37
CA ARG A 21 -5.43 -9.80 -2.32
C ARG A 21 -5.48 -9.25 -3.74
N ALA A 22 -5.74 -7.96 -3.89
CA ALA A 22 -5.83 -7.30 -5.18
C ALA A 22 -4.50 -7.34 -5.94
N LEU A 23 -3.37 -7.12 -5.26
CA LEU A 23 -2.04 -7.26 -5.89
C LEU A 23 -1.86 -8.65 -6.50
N GLN A 24 -2.22 -9.70 -5.75
CA GLN A 24 -2.14 -11.08 -6.23
C GLN A 24 -3.13 -11.35 -7.38
N ASN A 25 -4.35 -10.84 -7.30
CA ASN A 25 -5.38 -11.10 -8.31
C ASN A 25 -5.08 -10.40 -9.64
N LEU A 26 -4.73 -9.12 -9.59
CA LEU A 26 -4.38 -8.33 -10.77
C LEU A 26 -3.14 -8.90 -11.46
N ALA A 27 -2.16 -9.39 -10.70
CA ALA A 27 -0.96 -9.97 -11.29
C ALA A 27 -1.20 -11.26 -12.08
N LYS A 28 -2.38 -11.91 -11.98
CA LYS A 28 -2.69 -13.14 -12.75
C LYS A 28 -2.84 -12.88 -14.25
N THR A 29 -3.27 -11.68 -14.65
CA THR A 29 -3.55 -11.34 -16.06
C THR A 29 -2.54 -10.32 -16.60
N ASP A 30 -2.32 -10.30 -17.92
CA ASP A 30 -1.47 -9.30 -18.56
C ASP A 30 -1.98 -7.88 -18.34
N ASP A 31 -3.30 -7.68 -18.47
CA ASP A 31 -3.94 -6.39 -18.26
C ASP A 31 -3.79 -5.92 -16.80
N GLY A 32 -3.96 -6.81 -15.83
CA GLY A 32 -3.80 -6.46 -14.42
C GLY A 32 -2.34 -6.20 -14.02
N ARG A 33 -1.38 -6.92 -14.61
CA ARG A 33 0.05 -6.58 -14.49
C ARG A 33 0.36 -5.21 -15.09
N SER A 34 -0.18 -4.91 -16.27
CA SER A 34 -0.02 -3.61 -16.93
C SER A 34 -0.59 -2.48 -16.08
N TYR A 35 -1.79 -2.67 -15.53
CA TYR A 35 -2.40 -1.74 -14.59
C TYR A 35 -1.54 -1.50 -13.35
N LEU A 36 -1.01 -2.55 -12.72
CA LEU A 36 -0.12 -2.40 -11.55
C LEU A 36 1.19 -1.66 -11.91
N ASN A 37 1.78 -1.97 -13.07
CA ASN A 37 2.98 -1.29 -13.55
C ASN A 37 2.76 0.21 -13.75
N GLU A 38 1.62 0.59 -14.32
CA GLU A 38 1.24 1.99 -14.56
C GLU A 38 0.89 2.70 -13.26
N LEU A 39 0.06 2.09 -12.40
CA LEU A 39 -0.39 2.66 -11.13
C LEU A 39 0.79 2.95 -10.20
N PHE A 40 1.71 1.99 -10.02
CA PHE A 40 2.86 2.15 -9.11
C PHE A 40 4.06 2.82 -9.78
N HIS A 41 3.92 3.30 -11.03
CA HIS A 41 4.99 3.93 -11.79
C HIS A 41 6.29 3.10 -11.79
N LEU A 42 6.16 1.78 -12.00
CA LEU A 42 7.30 0.88 -11.95
C LEU A 42 8.21 1.10 -13.16
N GLU A 43 9.48 1.38 -12.86
CA GLU A 43 10.57 1.44 -13.83
C GLU A 43 10.65 0.15 -14.65
N GLU A 44 11.11 0.25 -15.90
CA GLU A 44 11.11 -0.86 -16.88
C GLU A 44 11.72 -2.15 -16.32
N LYS A 45 12.80 -2.05 -15.55
CA LYS A 45 13.53 -3.18 -14.94
C LYS A 45 12.77 -3.87 -13.81
N SER A 46 11.77 -3.21 -13.24
CA SER A 46 11.00 -3.66 -12.08
C SER A 46 9.54 -3.97 -12.42
N ARG A 47 9.17 -3.87 -13.71
CA ARG A 47 7.82 -4.18 -14.17
C ARG A 47 7.47 -5.65 -13.91
N LEU A 48 6.25 -5.88 -13.46
CA LEU A 48 5.67 -7.20 -13.30
C LEU A 48 5.53 -7.84 -14.69
N ALA A 49 6.27 -8.91 -14.94
CA ALA A 49 6.25 -9.72 -16.15
C ALA A 49 5.57 -11.08 -15.93
N SER A 50 5.54 -11.57 -14.68
CA SER A 50 4.93 -12.83 -14.28
C SER A 50 3.95 -12.63 -13.12
N GLN A 51 3.07 -13.60 -12.87
CA GLN A 51 2.16 -13.52 -11.73
C GLN A 51 2.90 -13.44 -10.40
N ASP A 52 4.08 -14.06 -10.29
CA ASP A 52 4.81 -14.16 -9.02
C ASP A 52 5.49 -12.84 -8.64
N ASP A 53 5.65 -11.93 -9.59
CA ASP A 53 6.32 -10.64 -9.39
C ASP A 53 5.54 -9.73 -8.42
N HIS A 54 4.24 -9.97 -8.22
CA HIS A 54 3.45 -9.28 -7.19
C HIS A 54 4.04 -9.44 -5.79
N LYS A 55 4.79 -10.52 -5.52
CA LYS A 55 5.44 -10.75 -4.22
C LYS A 55 6.47 -9.67 -3.91
N PHE A 56 7.23 -9.22 -4.91
CA PHE A 56 8.20 -8.14 -4.74
C PHE A 56 7.50 -6.81 -4.47
N LEU A 57 6.45 -6.49 -5.23
CA LEU A 57 5.64 -5.30 -5.00
C LEU A 57 4.97 -5.31 -3.62
N ALA A 58 4.41 -6.45 -3.22
CA ALA A 58 3.80 -6.62 -1.90
C ALA A 58 4.82 -6.50 -0.76
N ALA A 59 6.04 -7.02 -0.95
CA ALA A 59 7.12 -6.86 0.02
C ALA A 59 7.54 -5.39 0.18
N PHE A 60 7.67 -4.65 -0.92
CA PHE A 60 7.97 -3.22 -0.89
C PHE A 60 6.89 -2.41 -0.15
N ILE A 61 5.61 -2.63 -0.48
CA ILE A 61 4.50 -1.95 0.21
C ILE A 61 4.47 -2.34 1.70
N ARG A 62 4.78 -3.59 2.05
CA ARG A 62 4.88 -4.01 3.45
C ARG A 62 5.96 -3.24 4.21
N GLU A 63 7.14 -3.04 3.61
CA GLU A 63 8.23 -2.27 4.23
C GLU A 63 7.83 -0.82 4.51
N VAL A 64 6.99 -0.25 3.65
CA VAL A 64 6.43 1.10 3.85
C VAL A 64 5.49 1.14 5.06
N PHE A 65 4.60 0.15 5.19
CA PHE A 65 3.72 0.03 6.36
C PHE A 65 4.51 -0.19 7.66
N GLU A 66 5.56 -1.02 7.60
CA GLU A 66 6.47 -1.28 8.72
C GLU A 66 7.20 0.00 9.15
N SER A 67 7.81 0.70 8.19
CA SER A 67 8.52 1.95 8.43
C SER A 67 7.59 3.00 9.03
N MET A 68 6.41 3.21 8.43
CA MET A 68 5.41 4.16 8.91
C MET A 68 4.94 3.83 10.34
N ALA A 69 4.77 2.55 10.68
CA ALA A 69 4.41 2.14 12.02
C ALA A 69 5.52 2.44 13.06
N MET A 70 6.80 2.39 12.65
CA MET A 70 7.94 2.70 13.51
C MET A 70 8.07 4.22 13.76
N VAL A 71 7.74 5.05 12.77
CA VAL A 71 7.89 6.51 12.84
C VAL A 71 6.54 7.24 13.01
N ASN A 72 5.55 6.60 13.65
CA ASN A 72 4.21 7.17 13.85
C ASN A 72 4.17 8.24 14.97
N TYR A 73 4.93 9.31 14.80
CA TYR A 73 5.10 10.39 15.77
C TYR A 73 3.98 11.45 15.67
N PRO A 74 3.66 12.18 16.76
CA PRO A 74 2.61 13.21 16.76
C PRO A 74 2.95 14.51 16.02
N TYR A 75 4.14 14.62 15.43
CA TYR A 75 4.64 15.82 14.75
C TYR A 75 5.36 15.44 13.44
N PRO A 76 5.50 16.38 12.49
CA PRO A 76 6.21 16.12 11.24
C PRO A 76 7.67 15.73 11.45
N THR A 77 8.17 14.80 10.65
CA THR A 77 9.57 14.33 10.72
C THR A 77 10.18 14.16 9.34
N GLU A 78 11.50 14.23 9.26
CA GLU A 78 12.28 14.05 8.01
C GLU A 78 13.35 12.96 8.15
N PHE A 79 13.09 11.92 8.97
CA PHE A 79 14.12 10.92 9.28
C PHE A 79 14.38 9.94 8.12
N LEU A 80 13.32 9.30 7.61
CA LEU A 80 13.40 8.38 6.45
C LEU A 80 12.89 9.06 5.17
N ALA A 81 11.84 9.86 5.33
CA ALA A 81 11.22 10.71 4.32
C ALA A 81 10.49 11.85 5.05
N PRO A 82 10.13 12.95 4.37
CA PRO A 82 9.20 13.93 4.91
C PRO A 82 7.85 13.25 5.20
N LEU A 83 7.45 13.23 6.46
CA LEU A 83 6.19 12.64 6.91
C LEU A 83 5.41 13.62 7.79
N PRO A 84 4.07 13.66 7.68
CA PRO A 84 3.24 14.48 8.54
C PRO A 84 3.18 13.92 9.98
N GLY A 85 2.63 14.69 10.91
CA GLY A 85 2.27 14.16 12.22
C GLY A 85 1.18 13.09 12.10
N TRP A 86 1.33 12.00 12.83
CA TRP A 86 0.49 10.81 12.79
C TRP A 86 0.34 10.19 11.39
N PRO A 87 1.45 9.81 10.74
CA PRO A 87 1.42 9.34 9.35
C PRO A 87 0.53 8.09 9.17
N VAL A 88 0.42 7.21 10.18
CA VAL A 88 -0.49 6.06 10.10
C VAL A 88 -1.96 6.49 10.07
N LYS A 89 -2.33 7.54 10.82
CA LYS A 89 -3.70 8.07 10.81
C LYS A 89 -4.03 8.72 9.46
N GLU A 90 -3.06 9.39 8.86
CA GLU A 90 -3.18 9.95 7.51
C GLU A 90 -3.36 8.84 6.47
N ALA A 91 -2.59 7.75 6.57
CA ALA A 91 -2.73 6.59 5.68
C ALA A 91 -4.11 5.95 5.78
N CYS A 92 -4.64 5.86 6.99
CA CYS A 92 -5.97 5.29 7.24
C CYS A 92 -7.11 6.09 6.61
N LYS A 93 -6.90 7.31 6.13
CA LYS A 93 -7.91 8.04 5.32
C LYS A 93 -8.20 7.31 4.02
N PHE A 94 -7.20 6.71 3.38
CA PHE A 94 -7.34 5.94 2.15
C PHE A 94 -7.88 4.53 2.39
N LEU A 95 -7.59 3.96 3.57
CA LEU A 95 -7.94 2.58 3.95
C LEU A 95 -9.19 2.50 4.85
N LYS A 96 -10.07 3.50 4.79
CA LYS A 96 -11.28 3.56 5.63
C LYS A 96 -12.44 2.72 5.06
N ASN A 97 -12.59 2.72 3.74
CA ASN A 97 -13.69 2.07 3.04
C ASN A 97 -13.18 0.82 2.32
N VAL A 98 -13.95 -0.26 2.39
CA VAL A 98 -13.62 -1.47 1.63
C VAL A 98 -13.89 -1.20 0.15
N PRO A 99 -12.86 -1.30 -0.72
CA PRO A 99 -13.00 -1.02 -2.15
C PRO A 99 -13.91 -2.07 -2.81
N GLN A 100 -14.55 -1.72 -3.92
CA GLN A 100 -15.46 -2.63 -4.64
C GLN A 100 -14.70 -3.51 -5.63
N SER A 101 -13.67 -2.97 -6.29
CA SER A 101 -12.82 -3.73 -7.23
C SER A 101 -11.39 -3.96 -6.69
N ASP A 102 -10.62 -4.78 -7.41
CA ASP A 102 -9.20 -5.01 -7.10
C ASP A 102 -8.34 -3.81 -7.54
N GLU A 103 -8.70 -3.14 -8.64
CA GLU A 103 -8.06 -1.90 -9.10
C GLU A 103 -8.19 -0.78 -8.05
N GLU A 104 -9.41 -0.58 -7.52
CA GLU A 104 -9.63 0.39 -6.44
C GLU A 104 -8.81 0.04 -5.18
N ALA A 105 -8.68 -1.24 -4.88
CA ALA A 105 -7.92 -1.70 -3.72
C ALA A 105 -6.42 -1.49 -3.88
N ALA A 106 -5.88 -1.78 -5.07
CA ALA A 106 -4.49 -1.48 -5.41
C ALA A 106 -4.24 0.03 -5.38
N LYS A 107 -5.17 0.85 -5.89
CA LYS A 107 -5.08 2.30 -5.81
C LYS A 107 -5.03 2.80 -4.36
N GLN A 108 -5.86 2.27 -3.47
CA GLN A 108 -5.78 2.64 -2.04
C GLN A 108 -4.40 2.34 -1.43
N LEU A 109 -3.76 1.22 -1.81
CA LEU A 109 -2.39 0.91 -1.38
C LEU A 109 -1.36 1.89 -1.98
N TYR A 110 -1.54 2.30 -3.23
CA TYR A 110 -0.73 3.33 -3.85
C TYR A 110 -0.81 4.66 -3.08
N GLU A 111 -2.00 5.15 -2.75
CA GLU A 111 -2.17 6.44 -2.03
C GLU A 111 -1.48 6.43 -0.65
N VAL A 112 -1.42 5.27 0.01
CA VAL A 112 -0.69 5.11 1.29
C VAL A 112 0.82 5.24 1.12
N ASN A 113 1.34 4.84 -0.04
CA ASN A 113 2.77 4.83 -0.33
C ASN A 113 3.33 6.21 -0.75
N TYR A 114 2.47 7.13 -1.20
CA TYR A 114 2.87 8.42 -1.79
C TYR A 114 2.20 9.64 -1.12
N MET A 115 1.87 9.56 0.18
CA MET A 115 1.32 10.71 0.91
C MET A 115 2.32 11.83 1.21
#